data_AF-A0A926M4Q7-F1
#
_entry.id   AF-A0A926M4Q7-F1
#
_cell.length_a   1.000
_cell.length_b   1.000
_cell.length_c   1.000
_cell.angle_alpha   90.00
_cell.angle_beta   90.00
_cell.angle_gamma   90.00
#
_symmetry.space_group_name_H-M   'P 1'
#
loop_
_entity.id
_entity.type
_entity.pdbx_description
1 polymer ?
#
loop_
_entity_poly.entity_id
_entity_poly.type
_entity_poly.pdbx_seq_one_letter_code
_entity_poly.pdbx_strand_id
1 'polypeptide(L)'
;MSEFEFIKMNGLGNDFVIIDQRINELDHSSTEVQHICNRDKGIGCDQLIYIRNSEISDIPLLKFYNSDGGEISACGNGTRCVANYLMEQD
;
A
#
# COMPACT_ATOMS: atom_id res chain seq x y z
N MET A 1 10.40 5.40 -13.29
CA MET A 1 9.96 4.72 -12.05
C MET A 1 10.76 3.45 -11.92
N SER A 2 11.23 3.14 -10.73
CA SER A 2 11.83 1.84 -10.40
C SER A 2 10.78 0.74 -10.54
N GLU A 3 11.23 -0.47 -10.89
CA GLU A 3 10.39 -1.67 -10.87
C GLU A 3 10.10 -2.08 -9.42
N PHE A 4 8.87 -2.50 -9.14
CA PHE A 4 8.44 -2.96 -7.82
C PHE A 4 7.35 -4.03 -7.93
N GLU A 5 7.32 -4.94 -6.97
CA GLU A 5 6.24 -5.90 -6.83
C GLU A 5 5.10 -5.31 -6.01
N PHE A 6 3.87 -5.72 -6.31
CA PHE A 6 2.69 -5.29 -5.58
C PHE A 6 1.63 -6.38 -5.54
N ILE A 7 0.76 -6.28 -4.56
CA ILE A 7 -0.45 -7.09 -4.44
C ILE A 7 -1.65 -6.17 -4.62
N LYS A 8 -2.65 -6.62 -5.37
CA LYS A 8 -3.92 -5.90 -5.53
C LYS A 8 -5.02 -6.62 -4.77
N MET A 9 -5.68 -5.91 -3.86
CA MET A 9 -6.76 -6.44 -3.03
C MET A 9 -8.00 -5.54 -3.09
N ASN A 10 -9.15 -6.09 -2.72
CA ASN A 10 -10.38 -5.34 -2.53
C ASN A 10 -11.00 -5.70 -1.18
N GLY A 11 -11.40 -4.69 -0.41
CA GLY A 11 -12.11 -4.84 0.84
C GLY A 11 -13.44 -4.10 0.79
N LEU A 12 -14.54 -4.83 0.57
CA LEU A 12 -15.91 -4.31 0.52
C LEU A 12 -16.09 -3.16 -0.50
N GLY A 13 -15.49 -3.29 -1.68
CA GLY A 13 -15.60 -2.29 -2.75
C GLY A 13 -14.51 -1.23 -2.74
N ASN A 14 -13.75 -1.07 -1.65
CA ASN A 14 -12.53 -0.24 -1.64
C ASN A 14 -11.34 -1.10 -2.12
N ASP A 15 -10.65 -0.70 -3.19
CA ASP A 15 -9.51 -1.44 -3.72
C ASP A 15 -8.15 -0.81 -3.40
N PHE A 16 -7.17 -1.69 -3.18
CA PHE A 16 -5.85 -1.35 -2.68
C PHE A 16 -4.76 -1.87 -3.61
N VAL A 17 -3.71 -1.08 -3.77
CA VAL A 17 -2.39 -1.59 -4.13
C VAL A 17 -1.58 -1.65 -2.85
N ILE A 18 -0.96 -2.80 -2.59
CA ILE A 18 -0.13 -3.04 -1.41
C ILE A 18 1.28 -3.32 -1.89
N ILE A 19 2.26 -2.57 -1.39
CA ILE A 19 3.69 -2.79 -1.66
C ILE A 19 4.35 -3.22 -0.36
N ASP A 20 4.91 -4.42 -0.36
CA ASP A 20 5.65 -4.95 0.78
C ASP A 20 7.10 -4.46 0.72
N GLN A 21 7.39 -3.46 1.54
CA GLN A 21 8.67 -2.77 1.60
C GLN A 21 9.56 -3.28 2.75
N ARG A 22 9.21 -4.44 3.33
CA ARG A 22 10.03 -5.06 4.38
C ARG A 22 11.36 -5.61 3.84
N ILE A 23 11.42 -5.93 2.55
CA ILE A 23 12.64 -6.42 1.88
C ILE A 23 13.33 -5.27 1.12
N ASN A 24 12.57 -4.55 0.29
CA ASN A 24 13.08 -3.46 -0.54
C ASN A 24 12.26 -2.18 -0.27
N GLU A 25 12.86 -1.23 0.44
CA GLU A 25 12.22 0.05 0.70
C GLU A 25 12.31 0.97 -0.53
N LEU A 26 11.16 1.49 -0.95
CA LEU A 26 11.03 2.39 -2.09
C LEU A 26 10.09 3.54 -1.70
N ASP A 27 10.60 4.77 -1.73
CA ASP A 27 9.74 5.94 -1.55
C ASP A 27 9.27 6.46 -2.90
N HIS A 28 7.95 6.63 -3.03
CA HIS A 28 7.33 7.29 -4.16
C HIS A 28 6.93 8.70 -3.75
N SER A 29 7.20 9.67 -4.62
CA SER A 29 6.65 11.02 -4.50
C SER A 29 5.12 11.01 -4.58
N SER A 30 4.46 12.06 -4.07
CA SER A 30 2.99 12.19 -4.15
C SER A 30 2.48 12.06 -5.60
N THR A 31 3.21 12.60 -6.57
CA THR A 31 2.88 12.47 -8.01
C THR A 31 3.00 11.03 -8.51
N GLU A 32 3.99 10.28 -8.06
CA GLU A 32 4.12 8.86 -8.39
C GLU A 32 3.01 8.02 -7.75
N VAL A 33 2.62 8.33 -6.50
CA VAL A 33 1.47 7.70 -5.86
C VAL A 33 0.19 7.97 -6.65
N GLN A 34 -0.06 9.22 -7.04
CA GLN A 34 -1.20 9.57 -7.91
C GLN A 34 -1.16 8.80 -9.23
N HIS A 35 0.03 8.63 -9.82
CA HIS A 35 0.19 7.87 -11.05
C HIS A 35 -0.13 6.38 -10.85
N ILE A 36 0.37 5.77 -9.77
CA ILE A 36 0.07 4.38 -9.39
C ILE A 36 -1.44 4.17 -9.23
N CYS A 37 -2.10 5.07 -8.50
CA CYS A 37 -3.53 5.00 -8.20
C CYS A 37 -4.43 5.35 -9.41
N ASN A 38 -3.89 5.94 -10.47
CA ASN A 38 -4.65 6.31 -11.65
C ASN A 38 -5.15 5.06 -12.40
N ARG A 39 -6.47 4.96 -12.63
CA ARG A 39 -7.10 3.78 -13.24
C ARG A 39 -6.90 3.66 -14.75
N ASP A 40 -6.60 4.76 -15.45
CA ASP A 40 -6.42 4.77 -16.90
C ASP A 40 -4.96 4.57 -17.32
N LYS A 41 -4.03 5.05 -16.48
CA LYS A 41 -2.60 5.14 -16.80
C LYS A 41 -1.70 4.33 -15.87
N GLY A 42 -2.20 3.97 -14.69
CA GLY A 42 -1.46 3.24 -13.67
C GLY A 42 -2.07 1.87 -13.38
N ILE A 43 -1.80 1.37 -12.17
CA ILE A 43 -2.39 0.12 -11.68
C ILE A 43 -3.87 0.33 -11.34
N GLY A 44 -4.21 1.53 -10.85
CA GLY A 44 -5.57 1.93 -10.50
C GLY A 44 -5.99 1.39 -9.15
N CYS A 45 -6.24 2.25 -8.16
CA CYS A 45 -6.82 1.85 -6.88
C CYS A 45 -7.34 3.07 -6.13
N ASP A 46 -8.19 2.86 -5.13
CA ASP A 46 -8.62 3.92 -4.24
C ASP A 46 -7.48 4.37 -3.30
N GLN A 47 -6.68 3.41 -2.81
CA GLN A 47 -5.59 3.69 -1.86
C GLN A 47 -4.36 2.80 -2.09
N LEU A 48 -3.18 3.37 -1.87
CA LEU A 48 -1.89 2.69 -1.87
C LEU A 48 -1.47 2.42 -0.42
N ILE A 49 -0.96 1.23 -0.13
CA ILE A 49 -0.53 0.82 1.20
C ILE A 49 0.91 0.33 1.14
N TYR A 50 1.76 0.82 2.04
CA TYR A 50 3.09 0.26 2.26
C TYR A 50 3.14 -0.52 3.56
N ILE A 51 3.77 -1.68 3.51
CA ILE A 51 4.15 -2.47 4.68
C ILE A 51 5.64 -2.28 4.89
N ARG A 52 6.05 -1.70 6.02
CA ARG A 52 7.46 -1.44 6.36
C ARG A 52 7.86 -2.16 7.62
N ASN A 53 9.17 -2.36 7.79
CA ASN A 53 9.71 -2.74 9.09
C ASN A 53 9.58 -1.56 10.07
N SER A 54 9.31 -1.87 11.32
CA SER A 54 9.39 -0.90 12.41
C SER A 54 10.80 -0.93 13.00
N GLU A 55 11.36 0.23 13.33
CA GLU A 55 12.67 0.32 13.99
C GLU A 55 12.62 -0.07 15.47
N ILE A 56 11.42 -0.12 16.06
CA ILE A 56 11.21 -0.26 17.51
C ILE A 56 10.36 -1.48 17.91
N SER A 57 9.86 -2.25 16.94
CA SER A 57 9.02 -3.43 17.19
C SER A 57 9.10 -4.44 16.06
N ASP A 58 8.82 -5.71 16.35
CA ASP A 58 8.68 -6.76 15.32
C ASP A 58 7.35 -6.66 14.53
N ILE A 59 6.48 -5.73 14.91
CA ILE A 59 5.21 -5.47 14.24
C ILE A 59 5.46 -4.55 13.03
N PRO A 60 5.01 -4.92 11.81
CA PRO A 60 5.14 -4.06 10.63
C PRO A 60 4.39 -2.73 10.77
N LEU A 61 4.99 -1.67 10.25
CA LEU A 61 4.38 -0.34 10.15
C LEU A 61 3.64 -0.21 8.83
N LEU A 62 2.41 0.32 8.87
CA LEU A 62 1.61 0.59 7.68
C LEU A 62 1.59 2.08 7.37
N LYS A 63 1.83 2.44 6.11
CA LYS A 63 1.56 3.78 5.57
C LYS A 63 0.46 3.70 4.53
N PHE A 64 -0.45 4.65 4.56
CA PHE A 64 -1.61 4.69 3.67
C PHE A 64 -1.62 5.99 2.88
N TYR A 65 -1.84 5.89 1.58
CA TYR A 65 -2.01 7.04 0.70
C TYR A 65 -3.33 6.94 -0.05
N ASN A 66 -4.05 8.05 -0.17
CA ASN A 66 -5.20 8.16 -1.05
C ASN A 66 -4.75 8.29 -2.52
N SER A 67 -5.69 8.11 -3.45
CA SER A 67 -5.45 8.25 -4.88
C SER A 67 -4.98 9.65 -5.32
N ASP A 68 -5.19 10.67 -4.49
CA ASP A 68 -4.68 12.03 -4.69
C ASP A 68 -3.22 12.22 -4.20
N GLY A 69 -2.60 11.14 -3.71
CA GLY A 69 -1.23 11.15 -3.19
C GLY A 69 -1.08 11.73 -1.78
N GLY A 70 -2.18 12.03 -1.10
CA GLY A 70 -2.18 12.46 0.30
C GLY A 70 -2.04 11.27 1.25
N GLU A 71 -1.16 11.39 2.25
CA GLU A 71 -1.02 10.40 3.32
C GLU A 71 -2.19 10.52 4.31
N ILE A 72 -2.70 9.38 4.77
CA ILE A 72 -3.72 9.32 5.82
C ILE A 72 -3.25 8.43 6.97
N SER A 73 -3.77 8.68 8.16
CA SER A 73 -3.34 7.97 9.37
C SER A 73 -3.79 6.51 9.42
N ALA A 74 -4.96 6.18 8.86
CA ALA A 74 -5.49 4.83 8.91
C ALA A 74 -6.55 4.57 7.84
N CYS A 75 -6.65 3.32 7.38
CA CYS A 75 -7.77 2.82 6.59
C CYS A 75 -8.24 1.46 7.11
N GLY A 76 -9.44 1.39 7.70
CA GLY A 76 -9.95 0.15 8.30
C GLY A 76 -10.12 -1.01 7.32
N ASN A 77 -10.49 -0.74 6.07
CA ASN A 77 -10.59 -1.78 5.03
C ASN A 77 -9.19 -2.24 4.59
N GLY A 78 -8.26 -1.30 4.39
CA GLY A 78 -6.89 -1.57 4.01
C GLY A 78 -6.13 -2.38 5.08
N THR A 79 -6.31 -2.02 6.36
CA THR A 79 -5.72 -2.78 7.48
C THR A 79 -6.20 -4.25 7.49
N ARG A 80 -7.48 -4.52 7.19
CA ARG A 80 -7.97 -5.91 7.09
C ARG A 80 -7.36 -6.67 5.92
N CYS A 81 -7.19 -6.02 4.76
CA CYS A 81 -6.52 -6.62 3.61
C CYS A 81 -5.06 -6.96 3.92
N VAL A 82 -4.32 -6.03 4.52
CA VAL A 82 -2.93 -6.27 4.94
C VAL A 82 -2.83 -7.38 5.97
N ALA A 83 -3.72 -7.40 6.97
CA ALA A 83 -3.73 -8.46 7.97
C ALA A 83 -3.92 -9.84 7.33
N ASN A 84 -4.88 -9.97 6.40
CA ASN A 84 -5.08 -11.22 5.66
C ASN A 84 -3.83 -11.63 4.87
N TYR A 85 -3.22 -10.70 4.14
CA TYR A 85 -1.99 -10.97 3.39
C TYR A 85 -0.87 -11.48 4.30
N LEU A 86 -0.62 -10.80 5.43
CA LEU A 86 0.45 -11.20 6.36
C LEU A 86 0.19 -12.58 6.98
N MET A 87 -1.06 -12.91 7.30
CA MET A 87 -1.43 -14.23 7.85
C MET A 87 -1.30 -15.37 6.84
N GLU A 88 -1.33 -15.09 5.54
CA GLU A 88 -1.15 -16.10 4.47
C GLU A 88 0.34 -16.37 4.15
N GLN A 89 1.28 -15.57 4.69
CA GLN A 89 2.72 -15.73 4.48
C GLN A 89 3.41 -16.59 5.56
N ASP A 90 2.69 -16.95 6.63
CA ASP A 90 3.13 -17.89 7.68
C ASP A 90 2.90 -19.36 7.25
#